data_AF-A0A959B717-F1
#
_entry.id   AF-A0A959B717-F1
#
_cell.length_a   1.000
_cell.length_b   1.000
_cell.length_c   1.000
_cell.angle_alpha   90.00
_cell.angle_beta   90.00
_cell.angle_gamma   90.00
#
_symmetry.space_group_name_H-M   'P 1'
#
loop_
_entity.id
_entity.type
_entity.pdbx_description
1 polymer ?
#
loop_
_entity_poly.entity_id
_entity_poly.type
_entity_poly.pdbx_seq_one_letter_code
_entity_poly.pdbx_strand_id
1 'polypeptide(L)'
;MPAPAKEAFQQSYANLQNGLPLPQKDFSNIAWAFAFQPDQDQFLKQTHAFNKKLAETLIVFRKRLSEAAAKNKGLKPVISQAFLHYIINTDGLIPETEDVDPFDVFSSVIRYAKSIGVSVKKKADGAAMINFDDKKEPFPDWAPTPGWSAAKLLRKLGPVINRARYGRDNIIPSSAFGFDENAEGHTLQNAMALADCSHLAYFGGAYVEKQMKQWGYDAFQWIEDKKSDTQVFVAGKNNYLIVCFRGTSSGTDALVDSRFLKTDAFGGRGRVHRGFNGALDSVWKQLQAAVDSMGPFKKLFICGHSLGAALAELAAHRFALGAYIIGGVYVYGSPRVGNREFMDAYNELLEEKTFLHINNKDIVARIPPRILGFNHLGGSPRQFDDGHAISFIPKSRGFFDEEEPEMDFEELDEATQQAIMQEMKEAQQSVEASTQFLNTPPELLEDANSRGFFDIKPVDDHSMDLYLFKLGCAIIDGEWERIEGRV
;
A
#
# COMPACT_ATOMS: atom_id res chain seq x y z
N MET A 1 -9.84 11.18 -29.20
CA MET A 1 -8.64 11.96 -28.87
C MET A 1 -7.52 11.55 -29.79
N PRO A 2 -7.56 12.09 -31.03
CA PRO A 2 -6.33 12.44 -31.74
C PRO A 2 -5.49 13.41 -30.88
N ALA A 3 -4.23 13.61 -31.25
CA ALA A 3 -3.41 14.65 -30.62
C ALA A 3 -4.13 16.01 -30.67
N PRO A 4 -4.08 16.82 -29.60
CA PRO A 4 -4.68 18.13 -29.63
C PRO A 4 -3.99 18.99 -30.69
N ALA A 5 -4.76 19.84 -31.38
CA ALA A 5 -4.19 20.88 -32.21
C ALA A 5 -3.27 21.77 -31.35
N LYS A 6 -2.21 22.32 -31.96
CA LYS A 6 -1.23 23.15 -31.25
C LYS A 6 -1.89 24.34 -30.56
N GLU A 7 -2.84 24.96 -31.25
CA GLU A 7 -3.63 26.10 -30.75
C GLU A 7 -4.49 25.70 -29.55
N ALA A 8 -5.05 24.48 -29.57
CA ALA A 8 -5.87 23.98 -28.47
C ALA A 8 -5.03 23.74 -27.20
N PHE A 9 -3.82 23.19 -27.32
CA PHE A 9 -2.90 23.06 -26.20
C PHE A 9 -2.46 24.43 -25.67
N GLN A 10 -2.08 25.36 -26.56
CA GLN A 10 -1.66 26.71 -26.17
C GLN A 10 -2.76 27.45 -25.40
N GLN A 11 -4.01 27.35 -25.84
CA GLN A 11 -5.14 27.93 -25.11
C GLN A 11 -5.33 27.29 -23.75
N SER A 12 -5.34 25.95 -23.65
CA SER A 12 -5.49 25.24 -22.38
C SER A 12 -4.38 25.59 -21.39
N TYR A 13 -3.14 25.74 -21.88
CA TYR A 13 -2.00 26.12 -21.04
C TYR A 13 -2.07 27.60 -20.61
N ALA A 14 -2.51 28.50 -21.49
CA ALA A 14 -2.75 29.90 -21.13
C ALA A 14 -3.84 30.04 -20.06
N ASN A 15 -4.92 29.25 -20.15
CA ASN A 15 -5.96 29.20 -19.11
C ASN A 15 -5.38 28.79 -17.75
N LEU A 16 -4.51 27.77 -17.74
CA LEU A 16 -3.81 27.31 -16.53
C LEU A 16 -2.95 28.42 -15.92
N GLN A 17 -2.18 29.15 -16.75
CA GLN A 17 -1.32 30.26 -16.30
C GLN A 17 -2.12 31.42 -15.69
N ASN A 18 -3.35 31.63 -16.16
CA ASN A 18 -4.27 32.64 -15.62
C ASN A 18 -5.00 32.17 -14.36
N GLY A 19 -4.68 30.99 -13.82
CA GLY A 19 -5.30 30.44 -12.61
C GLY A 19 -6.77 30.05 -12.81
N LEU A 20 -7.19 29.78 -14.05
CA LEU A 20 -8.56 29.39 -14.32
C LEU A 20 -8.83 27.95 -13.84
N PRO A 21 -10.08 27.64 -13.47
CA PRO A 21 -10.52 26.26 -13.23
C PRO A 21 -10.12 25.32 -14.38
N LEU A 22 -9.75 24.07 -14.05
CA LEU A 22 -9.22 23.12 -15.03
C LEU A 22 -10.30 22.12 -15.52
N PRO A 23 -11.00 22.38 -16.64
CA PRO A 23 -11.96 21.43 -17.21
C PRO A 23 -11.25 20.22 -17.83
N GLN A 24 -12.00 19.14 -18.05
CA GLN A 24 -11.54 17.87 -18.62
C GLN A 24 -10.83 18.06 -19.95
N LYS A 25 -11.35 18.96 -20.80
CA LYS A 25 -10.73 19.29 -22.09
C LYS A 25 -9.33 19.85 -21.92
N ASP A 26 -9.16 20.83 -21.03
CA ASP A 26 -7.87 21.50 -20.81
C ASP A 26 -6.88 20.55 -20.12
N PHE A 27 -7.33 19.81 -19.11
CA PHE A 27 -6.53 18.74 -18.50
C PHE A 27 -6.04 17.74 -19.56
N SER A 28 -6.95 17.27 -20.42
CA SER A 28 -6.63 16.26 -21.43
C SER A 28 -5.61 16.76 -22.44
N ASN A 29 -5.73 18.02 -22.89
CA ASN A 29 -4.78 18.64 -23.81
C ASN A 29 -3.38 18.74 -23.18
N ILE A 30 -3.31 19.16 -21.91
CA ILE A 30 -2.06 19.32 -21.16
C ILE A 30 -1.40 17.97 -20.89
N ALA A 31 -2.15 16.99 -20.38
CA ALA A 31 -1.64 15.65 -20.11
C ALA A 31 -1.20 14.92 -21.38
N TRP A 32 -1.92 15.12 -22.50
CA TRP A 32 -1.49 14.61 -23.79
C TRP A 32 -0.17 15.24 -24.23
N ALA A 33 -0.04 16.56 -24.16
CA ALA A 33 1.20 17.25 -24.52
C ALA A 33 2.38 16.75 -23.66
N PHE A 34 2.20 16.67 -22.33
CA PHE A 34 3.20 16.15 -21.39
C PHE A 34 3.71 14.76 -21.75
N ALA A 35 2.83 13.85 -22.18
CA ALA A 35 3.19 12.48 -22.53
C ALA A 35 4.16 12.39 -23.73
N PHE A 36 4.22 13.42 -24.58
CA PHE A 36 5.12 13.51 -25.73
C PHE A 36 6.22 14.57 -25.57
N GLN A 37 6.32 15.24 -24.42
CA GLN A 37 7.38 16.22 -24.20
C GLN A 37 8.74 15.54 -24.08
N PRO A 38 9.77 15.97 -24.84
CA PRO A 38 11.13 15.45 -24.68
C PRO A 38 11.71 15.79 -23.30
N ASP A 39 11.43 17.01 -22.80
CA ASP A 39 11.84 17.48 -21.48
C ASP A 39 10.63 17.60 -20.55
N GLN A 40 10.22 16.46 -20.02
CA GLN A 40 9.14 16.37 -19.04
C GLN A 40 9.48 17.08 -17.72
N ASP A 41 10.74 17.13 -17.32
CA ASP A 41 11.14 17.75 -16.04
C ASP A 41 10.94 19.26 -16.10
N GLN A 42 11.36 19.91 -17.18
CA GLN A 42 11.12 21.33 -17.38
C GLN A 42 9.63 21.66 -17.53
N PHE A 43 8.86 20.80 -18.21
CA PHE A 43 7.41 20.94 -18.30
C PHE A 43 6.74 20.90 -16.91
N LEU A 44 7.17 19.97 -16.05
CA LEU A 44 6.66 19.84 -14.68
C LEU A 44 7.00 21.06 -13.83
N LYS A 45 8.25 21.57 -13.89
CA LYS A 45 8.65 22.80 -13.19
C LYS A 45 7.78 23.99 -13.58
N GLN A 46 7.56 24.18 -14.88
CA GLN A 46 6.71 25.26 -15.38
C GLN A 46 5.25 25.09 -14.94
N THR A 47 4.71 23.87 -15.05
CA THR A 47 3.34 23.56 -14.62
C THR A 47 3.17 23.80 -13.12
N HIS A 48 4.14 23.39 -12.30
CA HIS A 48 4.12 23.54 -10.84
C HIS A 48 4.04 25.00 -10.39
N ALA A 49 4.69 25.93 -11.13
CA ALA A 49 4.63 27.36 -10.84
C ALA A 49 3.21 27.96 -10.93
N PHE A 50 2.32 27.35 -11.73
CA PHE A 50 0.94 27.83 -11.93
C PHE A 50 -0.10 26.92 -11.27
N ASN A 51 0.16 25.61 -11.21
CA ASN A 51 -0.74 24.63 -10.63
C ASN A 51 0.05 23.42 -10.09
N LYS A 52 0.39 23.49 -8.80
CA LYS A 52 1.11 22.43 -8.07
C LYS A 52 0.40 21.07 -8.16
N LYS A 53 -0.93 21.04 -7.99
CA LYS A 53 -1.71 19.80 -7.94
C LYS A 53 -1.78 19.08 -9.30
N LEU A 54 -1.79 19.84 -10.39
CA LEU A 54 -1.67 19.28 -11.73
C LEU A 54 -0.27 18.69 -11.95
N ALA A 55 0.79 19.41 -11.58
CA ALA A 55 2.15 18.90 -11.71
C ALA A 55 2.37 17.61 -10.89
N GLU A 56 1.89 17.56 -9.65
CA GLU A 56 1.90 16.34 -8.81
C GLU A 56 1.12 15.19 -9.48
N THR A 57 -0.07 15.47 -10.02
CA THR A 57 -0.85 14.46 -10.77
C THR A 57 -0.08 13.93 -11.98
N LEU A 58 0.59 14.81 -12.74
CA LEU A 58 1.38 14.41 -13.90
C LEU A 58 2.59 13.57 -13.48
N ILE A 59 3.23 13.85 -12.33
CA ILE A 59 4.28 13.01 -11.75
C ILE A 59 3.75 11.62 -11.42
N VAL A 60 2.63 11.52 -10.70
CA VAL A 60 2.00 10.23 -10.32
C VAL A 60 1.78 9.34 -11.55
N PHE A 61 1.29 9.92 -12.66
CA PHE A 61 0.98 9.18 -13.87
C PHE A 61 2.10 9.18 -14.92
N ARG A 62 3.27 9.78 -14.65
CA ARG A 62 4.32 10.05 -15.63
C ARG A 62 4.76 8.80 -16.37
N LYS A 63 5.09 7.74 -15.63
CA LYS A 63 5.56 6.47 -16.21
C LYS A 63 4.53 5.89 -17.17
N ARG A 64 3.27 5.80 -16.74
CA ARG A 64 2.19 5.24 -17.56
C ARG A 64 1.84 6.11 -18.76
N LEU A 65 1.89 7.43 -18.63
CA LEU A 65 1.69 8.36 -19.76
C LEU A 65 2.80 8.15 -20.80
N SER A 66 4.05 8.09 -20.36
CA SER A 66 5.22 7.89 -21.22
C SER A 66 5.20 6.53 -21.91
N GLU A 67 4.90 5.46 -21.17
CA GLU A 67 4.77 4.11 -21.74
C GLU A 67 3.63 4.02 -22.77
N ALA A 68 2.49 4.63 -22.48
CA ALA A 68 1.34 4.63 -23.38
C ALA A 68 1.60 5.46 -24.65
N ALA A 69 2.32 6.58 -24.53
CA ALA A 69 2.78 7.39 -25.66
C ALA A 69 3.79 6.63 -26.52
N ALA A 70 4.80 6.01 -25.91
CA ALA A 70 5.81 5.22 -26.60
C ALA A 70 5.21 4.03 -27.37
N LYS A 71 4.20 3.36 -26.81
CA LYS A 71 3.47 2.26 -27.47
C LYS A 71 2.41 2.72 -28.46
N ASN A 72 2.17 4.04 -28.56
CA ASN A 72 1.06 4.65 -29.30
C ASN A 72 -0.29 3.95 -29.01
N LYS A 73 -0.50 3.52 -27.76
CA LYS A 73 -1.65 2.69 -27.36
C LYS A 73 -2.00 2.95 -25.90
N GLY A 74 -3.29 3.11 -25.62
CA GLY A 74 -3.80 3.17 -24.25
C GLY A 74 -3.64 4.53 -23.56
N LEU A 75 -3.16 5.58 -24.25
CA LEU A 75 -2.95 6.90 -23.64
C LEU A 75 -4.24 7.54 -23.11
N LYS A 76 -5.34 7.41 -23.85
CA LYS A 76 -6.68 7.91 -23.45
C LYS A 76 -7.12 7.39 -22.07
N PRO A 77 -7.15 6.05 -21.81
CA PRO A 77 -7.41 5.53 -20.48
C PRO A 77 -6.53 6.12 -19.38
N VAL A 78 -5.23 6.29 -19.64
CA VAL A 78 -4.29 6.83 -18.63
C VAL A 78 -4.61 8.29 -18.32
N ILE A 79 -4.83 9.13 -19.34
CA ILE A 79 -5.24 10.54 -19.15
C ILE A 79 -6.57 10.61 -18.40
N SER A 80 -7.53 9.76 -18.74
CA SER A 80 -8.80 9.70 -18.03
C SER A 80 -8.62 9.32 -16.56
N GLN A 81 -7.72 8.40 -16.23
CA GLN A 81 -7.41 8.03 -14.85
C GLN A 81 -6.72 9.19 -14.11
N ALA A 82 -5.77 9.87 -14.75
CA ALA A 82 -5.09 11.03 -14.19
C ALA A 82 -6.07 12.17 -13.89
N PHE A 83 -7.02 12.44 -14.79
CA PHE A 83 -8.06 13.45 -14.57
C PHE A 83 -8.96 13.11 -13.38
N LEU A 84 -9.42 11.86 -13.29
CA LEU A 84 -10.23 11.40 -12.16
C LEU A 84 -9.45 11.50 -10.84
N HIS A 85 -8.16 11.17 -10.86
CA HIS A 85 -7.28 11.35 -9.71
C HIS A 85 -7.14 12.82 -9.30
N TYR A 86 -6.90 13.73 -10.24
CA TYR A 86 -6.82 15.18 -9.98
C TYR A 86 -8.09 15.70 -9.31
N ILE A 87 -9.27 15.34 -9.82
CA ILE A 87 -10.54 15.80 -9.23
C ILE A 87 -10.72 15.21 -7.82
N ILE A 88 -10.53 13.91 -7.65
CA ILE A 88 -10.97 13.18 -6.45
C ILE A 88 -9.96 13.27 -5.31
N ASN A 89 -8.67 13.17 -5.62
CA ASN A 89 -7.61 13.00 -4.62
C ASN A 89 -6.79 14.26 -4.38
N THR A 90 -7.14 15.38 -5.03
CA THR A 90 -6.45 16.66 -4.85
C THR A 90 -7.45 17.79 -4.62
N ASP A 91 -6.97 18.87 -4.03
CA ASP A 91 -7.65 20.14 -3.85
C ASP A 91 -7.41 21.13 -5.02
N GLY A 92 -6.91 20.64 -6.17
CA GLY A 92 -6.64 21.48 -7.33
C GLY A 92 -7.90 22.19 -7.88
N LEU A 93 -7.70 23.32 -8.57
CA LEU A 93 -8.79 24.12 -9.14
C LEU A 93 -9.62 23.32 -10.16
N ILE A 94 -10.93 23.26 -9.95
CA ILE A 94 -11.91 22.60 -10.82
C ILE A 94 -13.05 23.56 -11.16
N PRO A 95 -13.75 23.38 -12.28
CA PRO A 95 -14.98 24.10 -12.52
C PRO A 95 -15.99 23.83 -11.39
N GLU A 96 -16.69 24.85 -10.90
CA GLU A 96 -17.65 24.70 -9.81
C GLU A 96 -19.12 24.78 -10.22
N THR A 97 -19.41 25.41 -11.37
CA THR A 97 -20.77 25.66 -11.88
C THR A 97 -21.10 24.82 -13.12
N GLU A 98 -22.39 24.69 -13.40
CA GLU A 98 -23.00 23.67 -14.27
C GLU A 98 -22.59 23.74 -15.77
N ASP A 99 -22.21 24.93 -16.27
CA ASP A 99 -22.02 25.17 -17.71
C ASP A 99 -20.58 25.02 -18.23
N VAL A 100 -19.63 24.62 -17.39
CA VAL A 100 -18.20 24.78 -17.73
C VAL A 100 -17.55 23.50 -18.27
N ASP A 101 -18.04 22.31 -17.91
CA ASP A 101 -17.44 21.02 -18.31
C ASP A 101 -18.40 19.81 -18.16
N PRO A 102 -19.33 19.61 -19.11
CA PRO A 102 -20.32 18.55 -18.99
C PRO A 102 -19.71 17.17 -19.28
N PHE A 103 -19.68 16.30 -18.28
CA PHE A 103 -19.41 14.87 -18.45
C PHE A 103 -20.33 14.02 -17.56
N ASP A 104 -20.52 12.76 -17.95
CA ASP A 104 -21.36 11.83 -17.18
C ASP A 104 -20.67 11.42 -15.87
N VAL A 105 -21.16 11.98 -14.75
CA VAL A 105 -20.59 11.78 -13.41
C VAL A 105 -20.63 10.31 -13.01
N PHE A 106 -21.72 9.59 -13.32
CA PHE A 106 -21.87 8.21 -12.93
C PHE A 106 -20.90 7.27 -13.66
N SER A 107 -20.70 7.46 -14.97
CA SER A 107 -19.67 6.76 -15.74
C SER A 107 -18.27 7.08 -15.24
N SER A 108 -18.01 8.31 -14.80
CA SER A 108 -16.75 8.70 -14.17
C SER A 108 -16.54 8.00 -12.82
N VAL A 109 -17.57 7.93 -11.97
CA VAL A 109 -17.58 7.17 -10.71
C VAL A 109 -17.27 5.69 -10.98
N ILE A 110 -17.94 5.04 -11.93
CA ILE A 110 -17.69 3.63 -12.26
C ILE A 110 -16.26 3.43 -12.74
N ARG A 111 -15.76 4.30 -13.62
CA ARG A 111 -14.38 4.22 -14.13
C ARG A 111 -13.35 4.39 -13.02
N TYR A 112 -13.55 5.35 -12.12
CA TYR A 112 -12.68 5.58 -10.99
C TYR A 112 -12.70 4.41 -10.02
N ALA A 113 -13.89 3.99 -9.59
CA ALA A 113 -14.08 2.85 -8.70
C ALA A 113 -13.37 1.59 -9.24
N LYS A 114 -13.59 1.26 -10.52
CA LYS A 114 -12.95 0.13 -11.16
C LYS A 114 -11.42 0.22 -11.12
N SER A 115 -10.85 1.42 -11.25
CA SER A 115 -9.39 1.61 -11.26
C SER A 115 -8.71 1.29 -9.93
N ILE A 116 -9.46 1.34 -8.83
CA ILE A 116 -8.98 1.05 -7.47
C ILE A 116 -9.61 -0.22 -6.89
N GLY A 117 -10.30 -1.02 -7.73
CA GLY A 117 -10.89 -2.29 -7.32
C GLY A 117 -12.25 -2.22 -6.67
N VAL A 118 -12.96 -1.10 -6.75
CA VAL A 118 -14.31 -0.93 -6.22
C VAL A 118 -15.35 -1.07 -7.34
N SER A 119 -16.51 -1.66 -7.05
CA SER A 119 -17.59 -1.80 -8.03
C SER A 119 -18.82 -0.98 -7.63
N VAL A 120 -19.12 0.09 -8.35
CA VAL A 120 -20.38 0.83 -8.19
C VAL A 120 -21.44 0.31 -9.18
N LYS A 121 -22.65 0.03 -8.71
CA LYS A 121 -23.78 -0.44 -9.54
C LYS A 121 -25.03 0.40 -9.29
N LYS A 122 -25.79 0.65 -10.36
CA LYS A 122 -27.10 1.31 -10.32
C LYS A 122 -28.21 0.26 -10.19
N LYS A 123 -29.16 0.50 -9.29
CA LYS A 123 -30.40 -0.26 -9.14
C LYS A 123 -31.47 0.23 -10.12
N ALA A 124 -32.52 -0.58 -10.32
CA ALA A 124 -33.62 -0.25 -11.22
C ALA A 124 -34.42 0.99 -10.78
N ASP A 125 -34.44 1.28 -9.48
CA ASP A 125 -35.08 2.44 -8.85
C ASP A 125 -34.26 3.74 -8.95
N GLY A 126 -33.05 3.69 -9.54
CA GLY A 126 -32.16 4.83 -9.68
C GLY A 126 -31.12 4.98 -8.56
N ALA A 127 -31.27 4.26 -7.44
CA ALA A 127 -30.28 4.25 -6.36
C ALA A 127 -28.98 3.58 -6.81
N ALA A 128 -27.86 3.92 -6.16
CA ALA A 128 -26.57 3.31 -6.43
C ALA A 128 -26.03 2.59 -5.21
N MET A 129 -25.20 1.57 -5.42
CA MET A 129 -24.58 0.76 -4.38
C MET A 129 -23.10 0.59 -4.68
N ILE A 130 -22.26 0.71 -3.66
CA ILE A 130 -20.89 0.21 -3.67
C ILE A 130 -20.93 -1.29 -3.38
N ASN A 131 -20.23 -2.07 -4.20
CA ASN A 131 -19.97 -3.48 -3.97
C ASN A 131 -18.46 -3.67 -3.86
N PHE A 132 -18.01 -4.16 -2.73
CA PHE A 132 -16.60 -4.46 -2.46
C PHE A 132 -16.55 -5.60 -1.44
N ASP A 133 -15.69 -6.59 -1.66
CA ASP A 133 -15.47 -7.71 -0.74
C ASP A 133 -16.75 -8.28 -0.07
N ASP A 134 -17.73 -8.68 -0.89
CA ASP A 134 -19.07 -9.15 -0.53
C ASP A 134 -20.00 -8.15 0.20
N LYS A 135 -19.49 -7.00 0.63
CA LYS A 135 -20.27 -5.90 1.18
C LYS A 135 -21.01 -5.14 0.10
N LYS A 136 -22.21 -4.68 0.47
CA LYS A 136 -23.10 -3.89 -0.37
C LYS A 136 -23.57 -2.68 0.41
N GLU A 137 -22.91 -1.55 0.17
CA GLU A 137 -23.19 -0.30 0.88
C GLU A 137 -23.94 0.67 -0.01
N PRO A 138 -24.91 1.45 0.53
CA PRO A 138 -25.52 2.55 -0.20
C PRO A 138 -24.45 3.50 -0.75
N PHE A 139 -24.63 3.93 -2.00
CA PHE A 139 -23.83 5.01 -2.56
C PHE A 139 -24.60 6.33 -2.41
N PRO A 140 -23.94 7.46 -2.07
CA PRO A 140 -24.62 8.73 -1.91
C PRO A 140 -25.40 9.14 -3.16
N ASP A 141 -26.37 10.04 -2.96
CA ASP A 141 -27.12 10.61 -4.06
C ASP A 141 -26.16 11.32 -5.05
N TRP A 142 -26.28 10.92 -6.31
CA TRP A 142 -25.49 11.36 -7.45
C TRP A 142 -26.32 12.23 -8.40
N ALA A 143 -27.54 12.61 -8.01
CA ALA A 143 -28.37 13.54 -8.77
C ALA A 143 -27.63 14.86 -9.00
N PRO A 144 -27.79 15.48 -10.19
CA PRO A 144 -27.31 16.83 -10.43
C PRO A 144 -27.83 17.76 -9.33
N THR A 145 -26.91 18.40 -8.63
CA THR A 145 -27.25 19.42 -7.64
C THR A 145 -27.25 20.76 -8.38
N PRO A 146 -28.37 21.52 -8.40
CA PRO A 146 -28.45 22.79 -9.12
C PRO A 146 -27.27 23.71 -8.78
N GLY A 147 -26.61 24.23 -9.80
CA GLY A 147 -25.46 25.13 -9.63
C GLY A 147 -24.13 24.44 -9.32
N TRP A 148 -24.07 23.10 -9.26
CA TRP A 148 -22.81 22.36 -9.16
C TRP A 148 -22.37 21.84 -10.54
N SER A 149 -21.09 21.97 -10.85
CA SER A 149 -20.48 21.29 -11.99
C SER A 149 -20.42 19.77 -11.78
N ALA A 150 -20.24 19.04 -12.88
CA ALA A 150 -19.94 17.61 -12.85
C ALA A 150 -18.66 17.29 -12.05
N ALA A 151 -17.63 18.15 -12.15
CA ALA A 151 -16.38 17.99 -11.41
C ALA A 151 -16.58 18.19 -9.89
N LYS A 152 -17.39 19.16 -9.48
CA LYS A 152 -17.71 19.43 -8.08
C LYS A 152 -18.49 18.28 -7.45
N LEU A 153 -19.48 17.76 -8.18
CA LEU A 153 -20.22 16.58 -7.75
C LEU A 153 -19.31 15.35 -7.66
N LEU A 154 -18.43 15.14 -8.65
CA LEU A 154 -17.47 14.03 -8.61
C LEU A 154 -16.48 14.13 -7.44
N ARG A 155 -16.01 15.34 -7.11
CA ARG A 155 -15.14 15.60 -5.95
C ARG A 155 -15.83 15.28 -4.62
N LYS A 156 -17.15 15.47 -4.53
CA LYS A 156 -17.95 15.04 -3.35
C LYS A 156 -18.07 13.50 -3.28
N LEU A 157 -18.32 12.85 -4.41
CA LEU A 157 -18.62 11.40 -4.45
C LEU A 157 -17.38 10.51 -4.39
N GLY A 158 -16.25 10.96 -4.94
CA GLY A 158 -15.02 10.20 -5.05
C GLY A 158 -14.45 9.67 -3.72
N PRO A 159 -14.35 10.50 -2.65
CA PRO A 159 -13.85 10.07 -1.36
C PRO A 159 -14.58 8.86 -0.75
N VAL A 160 -15.89 8.72 -0.99
CA VAL A 160 -16.66 7.56 -0.49
C VAL A 160 -16.16 6.25 -1.11
N ILE A 161 -15.72 6.29 -2.37
CA ILE A 161 -15.15 5.14 -3.08
C ILE A 161 -13.76 4.81 -2.50
N ASN A 162 -12.98 5.83 -2.13
CA ASN A 162 -11.68 5.64 -1.50
C ASN A 162 -11.83 5.03 -0.10
N ARG A 163 -12.74 5.54 0.73
CA ARG A 163 -13.02 5.02 2.07
C ARG A 163 -13.47 3.56 2.04
N ALA A 164 -14.28 3.18 1.05
CA ALA A 164 -14.68 1.79 0.85
C ALA A 164 -13.51 0.83 0.63
N ARG A 165 -12.44 1.27 -0.04
CA ARG A 165 -11.28 0.40 -0.34
C ARG A 165 -10.13 0.54 0.65
N TYR A 166 -9.89 1.73 1.18
CA TYR A 166 -8.68 2.05 1.91
C TYR A 166 -8.94 2.64 3.31
N GLY A 167 -10.19 2.85 3.70
CA GLY A 167 -10.48 3.52 4.98
C GLY A 167 -10.19 5.03 5.00
N ARG A 168 -9.85 5.65 3.86
CA ARG A 168 -9.40 7.06 3.76
C ARG A 168 -9.93 7.82 2.55
N ASP A 169 -9.88 9.15 2.60
CA ASP A 169 -10.51 10.05 1.61
C ASP A 169 -9.71 10.26 0.33
N ASN A 170 -8.39 10.38 0.45
CA ASN A 170 -7.48 10.68 -0.65
C ASN A 170 -6.47 9.54 -0.80
N ILE A 171 -6.13 9.16 -2.03
CA ILE A 171 -5.17 8.09 -2.25
C ILE A 171 -4.17 8.45 -3.34
N ILE A 172 -3.02 7.80 -3.31
CA ILE A 172 -2.10 7.74 -4.45
C ILE A 172 -2.12 6.27 -4.91
N PRO A 173 -2.60 5.96 -6.12
CA PRO A 173 -2.80 4.56 -6.52
C PRO A 173 -1.46 3.91 -6.90
N SER A 174 -1.11 2.81 -6.22
CA SER A 174 0.11 2.02 -6.48
C SER A 174 0.27 1.65 -7.96
N SER A 175 -0.84 1.33 -8.62
CA SER A 175 -0.92 0.99 -10.04
C SER A 175 -0.46 2.09 -10.99
N ALA A 176 -0.23 3.32 -10.52
CA ALA A 176 0.33 4.40 -11.32
C ALA A 176 1.86 4.27 -11.52
N PHE A 177 2.58 3.66 -10.57
CA PHE A 177 4.04 3.56 -10.56
C PHE A 177 4.58 2.23 -11.14
N GLY A 178 3.73 1.21 -11.19
CA GLY A 178 4.08 -0.12 -11.69
C GLY A 178 4.92 -0.93 -10.70
N PHE A 179 5.56 -1.97 -11.20
CA PHE A 179 6.36 -2.93 -10.42
C PHE A 179 7.63 -3.27 -11.20
N ASP A 180 8.77 -3.36 -10.53
CA ASP A 180 10.05 -3.72 -11.10
C ASP A 180 10.48 -5.13 -10.64
N GLU A 181 10.21 -6.13 -11.48
CA GLU A 181 10.59 -7.53 -11.26
C GLU A 181 12.11 -7.77 -11.34
N ASN A 182 12.88 -6.79 -11.83
CA ASN A 182 14.33 -6.88 -12.00
C ASN A 182 15.11 -6.10 -10.95
N ALA A 183 14.44 -5.42 -10.01
CA ALA A 183 15.09 -4.73 -8.92
C ALA A 183 16.04 -5.67 -8.17
N GLU A 184 17.30 -5.25 -8.04
CA GLU A 184 18.34 -5.99 -7.29
C GLU A 184 18.35 -5.59 -5.80
N GLY A 185 17.62 -4.54 -5.43
CA GLY A 185 17.49 -4.04 -4.07
C GLY A 185 16.15 -3.33 -3.84
N HIS A 186 16.07 -2.55 -2.77
CA HIS A 186 14.86 -1.82 -2.41
C HIS A 186 14.50 -0.76 -3.46
N THR A 187 13.22 -0.68 -3.81
CA THR A 187 12.67 0.43 -4.59
C THR A 187 11.34 0.85 -3.97
N LEU A 188 11.03 2.14 -4.02
CA LEU A 188 9.77 2.66 -3.48
C LEU A 188 8.56 2.17 -4.26
N GLN A 189 8.70 1.94 -5.58
CA GLN A 189 7.63 1.42 -6.41
C GLN A 189 7.25 -0.02 -6.02
N ASN A 190 8.24 -0.89 -5.79
CA ASN A 190 7.98 -2.24 -5.29
C ASN A 190 7.42 -2.21 -3.88
N ALA A 191 7.98 -1.36 -3.00
CA ALA A 191 7.45 -1.17 -1.66
C ALA A 191 5.99 -0.70 -1.69
N MET A 192 5.59 0.18 -2.60
CA MET A 192 4.20 0.63 -2.68
C MET A 192 3.27 -0.44 -3.27
N ALA A 193 3.70 -1.16 -4.31
CA ALA A 193 2.91 -2.23 -4.90
C ALA A 193 2.68 -3.40 -3.93
N LEU A 194 3.71 -3.78 -3.16
CA LEU A 194 3.62 -4.85 -2.18
C LEU A 194 2.89 -4.42 -0.91
N ALA A 195 2.92 -3.12 -0.56
CA ALA A 195 2.03 -2.57 0.45
C ALA A 195 0.56 -2.70 0.02
N ASP A 196 0.24 -2.48 -1.25
CA ASP A 196 -1.14 -2.63 -1.74
C ASP A 196 -1.57 -4.10 -1.76
N CYS A 197 -0.65 -5.01 -2.02
CA CYS A 197 -0.88 -6.45 -1.85
C CYS A 197 -1.14 -6.81 -0.38
N SER A 198 -0.34 -6.30 0.56
CA SER A 198 -0.53 -6.50 2.01
C SER A 198 -1.85 -5.94 2.50
N HIS A 199 -2.28 -4.79 1.97
CA HIS A 199 -3.61 -4.24 2.25
C HIS A 199 -4.71 -5.12 1.61
N LEU A 200 -4.51 -5.62 0.39
CA LEU A 200 -5.47 -6.51 -0.27
C LEU A 200 -5.70 -7.81 0.50
N ALA A 201 -4.66 -8.34 1.15
CA ALA A 201 -4.72 -9.61 1.87
C ALA A 201 -5.82 -9.63 2.96
N TYR A 202 -6.24 -8.46 3.46
CA TYR A 202 -7.30 -8.32 4.45
C TYR A 202 -8.72 -8.56 3.91
N PHE A 203 -8.90 -8.55 2.60
CA PHE A 203 -10.17 -8.83 1.95
C PHE A 203 -10.30 -10.33 1.59
N GLY A 204 -11.52 -10.76 1.28
CA GLY A 204 -11.86 -12.11 0.86
C GLY A 204 -11.18 -12.54 -0.45
N GLY A 205 -10.80 -13.82 -0.52
CA GLY A 205 -9.99 -14.37 -1.61
C GLY A 205 -10.57 -14.16 -3.02
N ALA A 206 -11.89 -14.23 -3.19
CA ALA A 206 -12.53 -13.99 -4.50
C ALA A 206 -12.40 -12.53 -4.96
N TYR A 207 -12.44 -11.58 -4.01
CA TYR A 207 -12.21 -10.17 -4.29
C TYR A 207 -10.76 -9.92 -4.68
N VAL A 208 -9.81 -10.49 -3.91
CA VAL A 208 -8.37 -10.39 -4.20
C VAL A 208 -8.03 -11.00 -5.55
N GLU A 209 -8.51 -12.21 -5.86
CA GLU A 209 -8.29 -12.86 -7.17
C GLU A 209 -8.74 -11.97 -8.34
N LYS A 210 -9.95 -11.41 -8.22
CA LYS A 210 -10.51 -10.51 -9.22
C LYS A 210 -9.65 -9.26 -9.38
N GLN A 211 -9.08 -8.74 -8.30
CA GLN A 211 -8.21 -7.58 -8.35
C GLN A 211 -6.85 -7.88 -8.98
N MET A 212 -6.22 -8.99 -8.59
CA MET A 212 -4.95 -9.43 -9.17
C MET A 212 -5.09 -9.68 -10.68
N LYS A 213 -6.18 -10.31 -11.13
CA LYS A 213 -6.48 -10.46 -12.57
C LYS A 213 -6.61 -9.11 -13.28
N GLN A 214 -7.24 -8.11 -12.67
CA GLN A 214 -7.34 -6.76 -13.25
C GLN A 214 -5.97 -6.07 -13.37
N TRP A 215 -5.04 -6.36 -12.47
CA TRP A 215 -3.66 -5.88 -12.53
C TRP A 215 -2.75 -6.71 -13.47
N GLY A 216 -3.34 -7.71 -14.13
CA GLY A 216 -2.67 -8.53 -15.15
C GLY A 216 -1.86 -9.68 -14.59
N TYR A 217 -2.18 -10.15 -13.38
CA TYR A 217 -1.69 -11.44 -12.87
C TYR A 217 -2.54 -12.56 -13.47
N ASP A 218 -1.90 -13.56 -14.06
CA ASP A 218 -2.54 -14.65 -14.81
C ASP A 218 -2.68 -15.94 -14.01
N ALA A 219 -1.88 -16.09 -12.95
CA ALA A 219 -1.99 -17.16 -11.97
C ALA A 219 -2.37 -16.61 -10.60
N PHE A 220 -3.24 -17.31 -9.87
CA PHE A 220 -3.66 -16.95 -8.53
C PHE A 220 -4.05 -18.18 -7.71
N GLN A 221 -3.69 -18.20 -6.43
CA GLN A 221 -4.14 -19.20 -5.48
C GLN A 221 -4.30 -18.56 -4.10
N TRP A 222 -5.47 -18.76 -3.50
CA TRP A 222 -5.76 -18.42 -2.12
C TRP A 222 -5.58 -19.64 -1.22
N ILE A 223 -4.90 -19.47 -0.10
CA ILE A 223 -4.62 -20.52 0.87
C ILE A 223 -5.04 -20.00 2.23
N GLU A 224 -5.79 -20.81 2.96
CA GLU A 224 -6.32 -20.48 4.28
C GLU A 224 -6.32 -21.71 5.17
N ASP A 225 -5.81 -21.57 6.38
CA ASP A 225 -6.17 -22.42 7.50
C ASP A 225 -7.05 -21.65 8.48
N LYS A 226 -8.33 -22.06 8.57
CA LYS A 226 -9.30 -21.42 9.45
C LYS A 226 -9.00 -21.66 10.92
N LYS A 227 -8.26 -22.71 11.26
CA LYS A 227 -7.96 -23.05 12.65
C LYS A 227 -6.90 -22.11 13.24
N SER A 228 -5.88 -21.77 12.45
CA SER A 228 -4.84 -20.81 12.85
C SER A 228 -5.11 -19.38 12.38
N ASP A 229 -6.30 -19.11 11.83
CA ASP A 229 -6.66 -17.84 11.16
C ASP A 229 -5.53 -17.30 10.27
N THR A 230 -4.96 -18.17 9.45
CA THR A 230 -3.80 -17.84 8.61
C THR A 230 -4.17 -17.88 7.14
N GLN A 231 -3.93 -16.77 6.45
CA GLN A 231 -4.22 -16.60 5.04
C GLN A 231 -3.00 -16.11 4.29
N VAL A 232 -2.79 -16.70 3.12
CA VAL A 232 -1.75 -16.29 2.17
C VAL A 232 -2.29 -16.45 0.77
N PHE A 233 -1.96 -15.50 -0.11
CA PHE A 233 -2.19 -15.68 -1.53
C PHE A 233 -0.87 -15.71 -2.32
N VAL A 234 -0.88 -16.47 -3.41
CA VAL A 234 0.18 -16.50 -4.41
C VAL A 234 -0.38 -15.96 -5.71
N ALA A 235 0.26 -14.96 -6.30
CA ALA A 235 -0.12 -14.39 -7.59
C ALA A 235 1.06 -14.38 -8.55
N GLY A 236 0.87 -14.88 -9.76
CA GLY A 236 1.92 -14.96 -10.78
C GLY A 236 1.74 -13.96 -11.90
N LYS A 237 2.87 -13.39 -12.37
CA LYS A 237 2.94 -12.55 -13.56
C LYS A 237 4.33 -12.63 -14.15
N ASN A 238 4.43 -12.78 -15.47
CA ASN A 238 5.72 -12.90 -16.16
C ASN A 238 6.64 -13.95 -15.48
N ASN A 239 7.83 -13.52 -15.05
CA ASN A 239 8.87 -14.33 -14.43
C ASN A 239 8.95 -14.20 -12.90
N TYR A 240 7.90 -13.68 -12.25
CA TYR A 240 7.86 -13.52 -10.80
C TYR A 240 6.53 -13.98 -10.19
N LEU A 241 6.58 -14.27 -8.89
CA LEU A 241 5.42 -14.55 -8.05
C LEU A 241 5.41 -13.56 -6.89
N ILE A 242 4.22 -13.13 -6.48
CA ILE A 242 3.98 -12.44 -5.22
C ILE A 242 3.42 -13.47 -4.24
N VAL A 243 4.04 -13.58 -3.06
CA VAL A 243 3.52 -14.35 -1.92
C VAL A 243 3.16 -13.34 -0.84
N CYS A 244 1.89 -13.21 -0.51
CA CYS A 244 1.42 -12.18 0.40
C CYS A 244 0.61 -12.77 1.55
N PHE A 245 1.08 -12.56 2.78
CA PHE A 245 0.43 -13.01 3.99
C PHE A 245 -0.46 -11.91 4.57
N ARG A 246 -1.67 -12.30 5.01
CA ARG A 246 -2.56 -11.40 5.75
C ARG A 246 -2.05 -11.24 7.19
N GLY A 247 -2.20 -10.04 7.75
CA GLY A 247 -2.12 -9.86 9.20
C GLY A 247 -3.39 -10.36 9.91
N THR A 248 -3.47 -10.13 11.22
CA THR A 248 -4.66 -10.49 11.99
C THR A 248 -5.73 -9.41 11.86
N SER A 249 -7.00 -9.80 11.68
CA SER A 249 -8.17 -8.88 11.65
C SER A 249 -8.85 -8.70 13.01
N SER A 250 -8.46 -9.49 14.00
CA SER A 250 -8.85 -9.37 15.40
C SER A 250 -7.58 -9.57 16.22
N GLY A 251 -7.15 -8.60 17.03
CA GLY A 251 -5.85 -8.64 17.70
C GLY A 251 -5.66 -9.78 18.73
N THR A 252 -6.55 -10.76 18.76
CA THR A 252 -6.65 -11.84 19.74
C THR A 252 -5.74 -13.04 19.48
N ASP A 253 -5.53 -13.46 18.22
CA ASP A 253 -5.18 -14.88 17.99
C ASP A 253 -3.67 -15.22 18.05
N ALA A 254 -2.77 -14.38 17.51
CA ALA A 254 -1.33 -14.73 17.50
C ALA A 254 -0.51 -14.11 18.63
N LEU A 255 -0.91 -12.91 19.10
CA LEU A 255 -0.20 -12.14 20.11
C LEU A 255 -0.47 -12.64 21.53
N VAL A 256 -1.61 -13.30 21.76
CA VAL A 256 -2.07 -13.71 23.09
C VAL A 256 -1.83 -15.20 23.35
N ASP A 257 -2.02 -16.07 22.34
CA ASP A 257 -2.06 -17.53 22.54
C ASP A 257 -0.70 -18.18 22.85
N SER A 258 0.41 -17.51 22.56
CA SER A 258 1.76 -18.07 22.75
C SER A 258 2.74 -17.10 23.41
N ARG A 259 2.32 -16.47 24.51
CA ARG A 259 3.11 -15.64 25.44
C ARG A 259 4.63 -15.85 25.32
N PHE A 260 5.26 -15.09 24.41
CA PHE A 260 6.71 -15.03 24.18
C PHE A 260 7.45 -16.36 23.96
N LEU A 261 6.72 -17.46 23.74
CA LEU A 261 7.34 -18.78 23.63
C LEU A 261 8.09 -18.88 22.32
N LYS A 262 9.30 -19.43 22.39
CA LYS A 262 10.13 -19.70 21.22
C LYS A 262 10.13 -21.20 20.91
N THR A 263 10.23 -21.54 19.64
CA THR A 263 10.44 -22.90 19.14
C THR A 263 11.58 -22.90 18.16
N ASP A 264 12.18 -24.07 17.89
CA ASP A 264 13.35 -24.14 17.01
C ASP A 264 12.95 -23.71 15.59
N ALA A 265 13.82 -22.90 14.98
CA ALA A 265 13.61 -22.42 13.63
C ALA A 265 13.69 -23.58 12.61
N PHE A 266 12.97 -23.44 11.50
CA PHE A 266 13.15 -24.33 10.35
C PHE A 266 14.61 -24.25 9.87
N GLY A 267 15.28 -25.40 9.71
CA GLY A 267 16.71 -25.48 9.40
C GLY A 267 17.60 -25.61 10.65
N GLY A 268 17.05 -25.48 11.85
CA GLY A 268 17.70 -25.86 13.11
C GLY A 268 18.68 -24.83 13.70
N ARG A 269 18.75 -23.60 13.16
CA ARG A 269 19.59 -22.52 13.70
C ARG A 269 18.73 -21.44 14.34
N GLY A 270 18.87 -21.29 15.66
CA GLY A 270 18.09 -20.34 16.45
C GLY A 270 16.64 -20.73 16.68
N ARG A 271 15.91 -19.82 17.33
CA ARG A 271 14.52 -20.03 17.77
C ARG A 271 13.64 -18.87 17.33
N VAL A 272 12.39 -19.16 16.99
CA VAL A 272 11.40 -18.22 16.49
C VAL A 272 10.14 -18.23 17.34
N HIS A 273 9.35 -17.17 17.28
CA HIS A 273 8.07 -17.09 17.98
C HIS A 273 7.18 -18.29 17.61
N ARG A 274 6.76 -19.05 18.62
CA ARG A 274 6.04 -20.32 18.45
C ARG A 274 4.73 -20.13 17.69
N GLY A 275 3.97 -19.07 17.99
CA GLY A 275 2.72 -18.76 17.29
C GLY A 275 2.93 -18.48 15.81
N PHE A 276 3.99 -17.74 15.46
CA PHE A 276 4.28 -17.39 14.06
C PHE A 276 4.72 -18.63 13.27
N ASN A 277 5.58 -19.46 13.86
CA ASN A 277 6.00 -20.70 13.23
C ASN A 277 4.83 -21.68 13.05
N GLY A 278 3.97 -21.84 14.06
CA GLY A 278 2.79 -22.69 13.98
C GLY A 278 1.77 -22.22 12.94
N ALA A 279 1.56 -20.91 12.81
CA ALA A 279 0.72 -20.31 11.78
C ALA A 279 1.31 -20.55 10.37
N LEU A 280 2.61 -20.37 10.18
CA LEU A 280 3.23 -20.70 8.88
C LEU A 280 3.14 -22.19 8.57
N ASP A 281 3.36 -23.06 9.55
CA ASP A 281 3.29 -24.52 9.38
C ASP A 281 1.93 -25.00 8.89
N SER A 282 0.84 -24.36 9.34
CA SER A 282 -0.52 -24.76 8.96
C SER A 282 -0.79 -24.58 7.46
N VAL A 283 -0.15 -23.59 6.83
CA VAL A 283 -0.31 -23.29 5.39
C VAL A 283 0.87 -23.72 4.52
N TRP A 284 2.03 -24.06 5.12
CA TRP A 284 3.31 -24.24 4.42
C TRP A 284 3.23 -25.24 3.25
N LYS A 285 2.65 -26.43 3.48
CA LYS A 285 2.58 -27.48 2.44
C LYS A 285 1.78 -27.02 1.22
N GLN A 286 0.68 -26.30 1.44
CA GLN A 286 -0.17 -25.79 0.37
C GLN A 286 0.52 -24.62 -0.35
N LEU A 287 1.21 -23.76 0.40
CA LEU A 287 1.96 -22.63 -0.11
C LEU A 287 3.12 -23.07 -1.01
N GLN A 288 3.92 -24.02 -0.54
CA GLN A 288 5.03 -24.58 -1.32
C GLN A 288 4.51 -25.21 -2.63
N ALA A 289 3.45 -26.02 -2.55
CA ALA A 289 2.83 -26.63 -3.72
C ALA A 289 2.28 -25.58 -4.71
N ALA A 290 1.70 -24.48 -4.22
CA ALA A 290 1.23 -23.38 -5.05
C ALA A 290 2.38 -22.72 -5.82
N VAL A 291 3.46 -22.35 -5.12
CA VAL A 291 4.66 -21.77 -5.73
C VAL A 291 5.26 -22.71 -6.78
N ASP A 292 5.41 -23.99 -6.44
CA ASP A 292 5.94 -25.01 -7.35
C ASP A 292 5.05 -25.15 -8.60
N SER A 293 3.73 -25.11 -8.45
CA SER A 293 2.79 -25.24 -9.56
C SER A 293 2.79 -24.02 -10.50
N MET A 294 3.05 -22.82 -9.98
CA MET A 294 3.05 -21.57 -10.74
C MET A 294 4.40 -21.22 -11.37
N GLY A 295 5.47 -21.91 -10.96
CA GLY A 295 6.81 -21.80 -11.52
C GLY A 295 7.89 -21.73 -10.44
N PRO A 296 8.60 -22.83 -10.13
CA PRO A 296 9.55 -22.87 -9.02
C PRO A 296 10.80 -22.02 -9.27
N PHE A 297 11.07 -21.67 -10.54
CA PHE A 297 12.20 -20.84 -10.95
C PHE A 297 11.85 -19.35 -11.07
N LYS A 298 10.61 -18.96 -10.77
CA LYS A 298 10.22 -17.55 -10.78
C LYS A 298 10.75 -16.85 -9.53
N LYS A 299 11.12 -15.57 -9.66
CA LYS A 299 11.53 -14.77 -8.50
C LYS A 299 10.35 -14.61 -7.54
N LEU A 300 10.57 -14.87 -6.26
CA LEU A 300 9.57 -14.67 -5.21
C LEU A 300 9.72 -13.26 -4.62
N PHE A 301 8.67 -12.47 -4.71
CA PHE A 301 8.50 -11.26 -3.93
C PHE A 301 7.54 -11.56 -2.80
N ILE A 302 8.03 -11.50 -1.57
CA ILE A 302 7.28 -11.96 -0.39
C ILE A 302 6.93 -10.73 0.43
N CYS A 303 5.67 -10.60 0.83
CA CYS A 303 5.24 -9.45 1.60
C CYS A 303 4.16 -9.80 2.64
N GLY A 304 3.98 -8.88 3.58
CA GLY A 304 2.95 -8.98 4.59
C GLY A 304 2.96 -7.76 5.50
N HIS A 305 1.88 -7.61 6.24
CA HIS A 305 1.69 -6.55 7.23
C HIS A 305 1.39 -7.14 8.60
N SER A 306 1.84 -6.50 9.67
CA SER A 306 1.56 -6.92 11.06
C SER A 306 2.01 -8.37 11.28
N LEU A 307 1.17 -9.25 11.84
CA LEU A 307 1.43 -10.69 11.90
C LEU A 307 1.88 -11.29 10.55
N GLY A 308 1.27 -10.86 9.44
CA GLY A 308 1.59 -11.36 8.10
C GLY A 308 3.02 -11.01 7.68
N ALA A 309 3.59 -9.93 8.19
CA ALA A 309 4.99 -9.59 7.96
C ALA A 309 5.94 -10.62 8.60
N ALA A 310 5.68 -11.04 9.85
CA ALA A 310 6.45 -12.09 10.50
C ALA A 310 6.36 -13.43 9.76
N LEU A 311 5.16 -13.79 9.26
CA LEU A 311 4.96 -14.99 8.45
C LEU A 311 5.70 -14.90 7.10
N ALA A 312 5.69 -13.73 6.46
CA ALA A 312 6.43 -13.46 5.24
C ALA A 312 7.94 -13.65 5.43
N GLU A 313 8.50 -13.15 6.54
CA GLU A 313 9.92 -13.36 6.87
C GLU A 313 10.23 -14.84 7.10
N LEU A 314 9.46 -15.54 7.93
CA LEU A 314 9.65 -16.98 8.16
C LEU A 314 9.52 -17.80 6.87
N ALA A 315 8.56 -17.47 6.00
CA ALA A 315 8.37 -18.14 4.72
C ALA A 315 9.56 -17.89 3.79
N ALA A 316 10.05 -16.65 3.71
CA ALA A 316 11.21 -16.30 2.91
C ALA A 316 12.45 -17.10 3.32
N HIS A 317 12.67 -17.29 4.62
CA HIS A 317 13.76 -18.12 5.13
C HIS A 317 13.65 -19.57 4.66
N ARG A 318 12.46 -20.19 4.78
CA ARG A 318 12.22 -21.57 4.32
C ARG A 318 12.41 -21.72 2.82
N PHE A 319 11.93 -20.75 2.03
CA PHE A 319 12.14 -20.73 0.59
C PHE A 319 13.63 -20.55 0.22
N ALA A 320 14.37 -19.68 0.91
CA ALA A 320 15.79 -19.49 0.67
C ALA A 320 16.59 -20.77 0.97
N LEU A 321 16.31 -21.46 2.08
CA LEU A 321 16.89 -22.77 2.40
C LEU A 321 16.52 -23.85 1.38
N GLY A 322 15.33 -23.76 0.77
CA GLY A 322 14.88 -24.60 -0.33
C GLY A 322 15.45 -24.23 -1.70
N ALA A 323 16.41 -23.31 -1.78
CA ALA A 323 17.03 -22.81 -3.00
C ALA A 323 16.07 -22.12 -4.00
N TYR A 324 14.95 -21.58 -3.52
CA TYR A 324 14.09 -20.71 -4.33
C TYR A 324 14.72 -19.33 -4.51
N ILE A 325 14.44 -18.67 -5.63
CA ILE A 325 15.01 -17.36 -5.95
C ILE A 325 14.19 -16.27 -5.26
N ILE A 326 14.74 -15.66 -4.20
CA ILE A 326 14.09 -14.53 -3.52
C ILE A 326 14.44 -13.23 -4.25
N GLY A 327 13.42 -12.58 -4.82
CA GLY A 327 13.52 -11.25 -5.43
C GLY A 327 13.58 -10.14 -4.38
N GLY A 328 12.75 -10.24 -3.34
CA GLY A 328 12.77 -9.34 -2.19
C GLY A 328 11.67 -9.66 -1.18
N VAL A 329 11.89 -9.27 0.07
CA VAL A 329 10.96 -9.43 1.19
C VAL A 329 10.58 -8.04 1.68
N TYR A 330 9.34 -7.64 1.47
CA TYR A 330 8.84 -6.30 1.83
C TYR A 330 7.80 -6.41 2.92
N VAL A 331 8.17 -5.96 4.11
CA VAL A 331 7.34 -6.12 5.31
C VAL A 331 7.04 -4.78 5.96
N TYR A 332 5.83 -4.65 6.50
CA TYR A 332 5.28 -3.41 7.04
C TYR A 332 4.79 -3.66 8.46
N GLY A 333 5.27 -2.88 9.43
CA GLY A 333 4.89 -3.04 10.83
C GLY A 333 5.18 -4.44 11.37
N SER A 334 6.30 -5.06 10.96
CA SER A 334 6.62 -6.44 11.39
C SER A 334 6.94 -6.48 12.88
N PRO A 335 6.28 -7.35 13.68
CA PRO A 335 6.78 -7.67 15.00
C PRO A 335 8.13 -8.39 14.91
N ARG A 336 8.84 -8.49 16.03
CA ARG A 336 10.10 -9.23 16.11
C ARG A 336 9.84 -10.74 16.03
N VAL A 337 10.66 -11.45 15.27
CA VAL A 337 10.33 -12.81 14.81
C VAL A 337 11.03 -13.90 15.60
N GLY A 338 12.31 -13.72 15.90
CA GLY A 338 13.12 -14.77 16.51
C GLY A 338 14.33 -14.24 17.27
N ASN A 339 15.07 -15.15 17.86
CA ASN A 339 16.23 -14.82 18.67
C ASN A 339 17.44 -14.38 17.83
N ARG A 340 18.51 -13.96 18.48
CA ARG A 340 19.73 -13.48 17.80
C ARG A 340 20.30 -14.53 16.84
N GLU A 341 20.38 -15.78 17.28
CA GLU A 341 20.90 -16.87 16.45
C GLU A 341 20.06 -17.06 15.17
N PHE A 342 18.73 -16.94 15.26
CA PHE A 342 17.87 -16.99 14.08
C PHE A 342 18.04 -15.76 13.19
N MET A 343 18.19 -14.57 13.78
CA MET A 343 18.47 -13.34 13.03
C MET A 343 19.76 -13.47 12.20
N ASP A 344 20.83 -13.98 12.81
CA ASP A 344 22.09 -14.18 12.12
C ASP A 344 21.93 -15.22 10.98
N ALA A 345 21.27 -16.36 11.24
CA ALA A 345 20.98 -17.37 10.23
C ALA A 345 20.12 -16.85 9.07
N TYR A 346 19.13 -16.00 9.35
CA TYR A 346 18.30 -15.36 8.34
C TYR A 346 19.11 -14.37 7.49
N ASN A 347 19.89 -13.52 8.15
CA ASN A 347 20.62 -12.42 7.51
C ASN A 347 21.72 -12.94 6.57
N GLU A 348 22.35 -14.07 6.89
CA GLU A 348 23.27 -14.77 5.99
C GLU A 348 22.68 -15.03 4.59
N LEU A 349 21.35 -15.19 4.49
CA LEU A 349 20.65 -15.49 3.25
C LEU A 349 19.93 -14.28 2.65
N LEU A 350 19.38 -13.40 3.49
CA LEU A 350 18.32 -12.47 3.10
C LEU A 350 18.53 -11.03 3.57
N GLU A 351 19.63 -10.68 4.22
CA GLU A 351 19.86 -9.34 4.75
C GLU A 351 19.62 -8.22 3.73
N GLU A 352 20.26 -8.34 2.56
CA GLU A 352 20.18 -7.36 1.47
C GLU A 352 18.87 -7.40 0.67
N LYS A 353 18.01 -8.39 0.96
CA LYS A 353 16.74 -8.63 0.27
C LYS A 353 15.53 -8.33 1.14
N THR A 354 15.73 -8.08 2.43
CA THR A 354 14.64 -7.86 3.38
C THR A 354 14.54 -6.40 3.78
N PHE A 355 13.38 -5.83 3.51
CA PHE A 355 13.09 -4.41 3.65
C PHE A 355 11.94 -4.23 4.64
N LEU A 356 12.31 -4.03 5.91
CA LEU A 356 11.38 -3.70 6.98
C LEU A 356 11.01 -2.21 6.95
N HIS A 357 9.72 -1.92 6.88
CA HIS A 357 9.15 -0.59 6.94
C HIS A 357 8.42 -0.41 8.28
N ILE A 358 8.75 0.67 8.98
CA ILE A 358 8.14 1.04 10.26
C ILE A 358 7.60 2.46 10.12
N ASN A 359 6.32 2.66 10.42
CA ASN A 359 5.74 3.98 10.42
C ASN A 359 5.87 4.62 11.81
N ASN A 360 6.63 5.71 11.91
CA ASN A 360 6.78 6.52 13.12
C ASN A 360 6.95 5.70 14.40
N LYS A 361 5.92 5.67 15.26
CA LYS A 361 5.92 4.99 16.57
C LYS A 361 5.08 3.72 16.59
N ASP A 362 4.91 3.08 15.43
CA ASP A 362 4.20 1.79 15.31
C ASP A 362 4.67 0.81 16.39
N ILE A 363 3.76 0.58 17.34
CA ILE A 363 4.03 -0.20 18.55
C ILE A 363 4.14 -1.70 18.25
N VAL A 364 3.54 -2.18 17.15
CA VAL A 364 3.62 -3.60 16.77
C VAL A 364 5.05 -3.97 16.40
N ALA A 365 5.79 -3.05 15.77
CA ALA A 365 7.21 -3.24 15.49
C ALA A 365 8.08 -3.24 16.78
N ARG A 366 7.53 -2.90 17.94
CA ARG A 366 8.25 -2.94 19.22
C ARG A 366 8.06 -4.23 20.00
N ILE A 367 7.23 -5.15 19.52
CA ILE A 367 6.92 -6.39 20.22
C ILE A 367 7.28 -7.62 19.38
N PRO A 368 7.58 -8.77 20.01
CA PRO A 368 7.96 -8.90 21.40
C PRO A 368 9.22 -8.08 21.78
N PRO A 369 9.38 -7.72 23.06
CA PRO A 369 10.55 -6.99 23.57
C PRO A 369 11.90 -7.70 23.30
N ARG A 370 12.97 -6.90 23.20
CA ARG A 370 14.35 -7.38 23.00
C ARG A 370 14.92 -8.12 24.20
N ILE A 371 14.57 -7.70 25.42
CA ILE A 371 14.98 -8.37 26.67
C ILE A 371 14.56 -9.85 26.70
N LEU A 372 13.51 -10.20 25.95
CA LEU A 372 13.06 -11.59 25.76
C LEU A 372 13.79 -12.31 24.61
N GLY A 373 14.86 -11.74 24.07
CA GLY A 373 15.69 -12.25 22.99
C GLY A 373 15.19 -11.96 21.58
N PHE A 374 14.01 -11.37 21.37
CA PHE A 374 13.43 -11.20 20.03
C PHE A 374 14.08 -10.05 19.25
N ASN A 375 14.37 -10.31 17.97
CA ASN A 375 15.02 -9.39 17.05
C ASN A 375 14.23 -9.24 15.74
N HIS A 376 14.40 -8.08 15.09
CA HIS A 376 14.00 -7.91 13.70
C HIS A 376 15.01 -8.58 12.78
N LEU A 377 14.57 -8.91 11.57
CA LEU A 377 15.35 -9.57 10.54
C LEU A 377 15.65 -8.59 9.41
N GLY A 378 16.63 -8.93 8.56
CA GLY A 378 17.03 -8.11 7.44
C GLY A 378 18.01 -6.99 7.79
N GLY A 379 18.21 -6.10 6.82
CA GLY A 379 19.03 -4.89 6.99
C GLY A 379 18.39 -3.85 7.91
N SER A 380 19.00 -2.66 7.95
CA SER A 380 18.51 -1.52 8.73
C SER A 380 17.04 -1.19 8.41
N PRO A 381 16.15 -1.08 9.42
CA PRO A 381 14.76 -0.73 9.18
C PRO A 381 14.61 0.65 8.53
N ARG A 382 13.58 0.77 7.70
CA ARG A 382 13.16 2.00 7.01
C ARG A 382 12.04 2.64 7.82
N GLN A 383 12.35 3.72 8.50
CA GLN A 383 11.40 4.39 9.37
C GLN A 383 10.83 5.64 8.68
N PHE A 384 9.51 5.70 8.57
CA PHE A 384 8.81 6.93 8.23
C PHE A 384 8.76 7.85 9.45
N ASP A 385 8.96 9.15 9.25
CA ASP A 385 8.66 10.16 10.26
C ASP A 385 7.14 10.44 10.35
N ASP A 386 6.75 11.43 11.15
CA ASP A 386 5.35 11.87 11.27
C ASP A 386 4.77 12.25 9.90
N GLY A 387 5.59 12.80 9.01
CA GLY A 387 5.28 13.04 7.61
C GLY A 387 5.36 11.77 6.76
N HIS A 388 6.28 11.74 5.82
CA HIS A 388 6.53 10.60 4.94
C HIS A 388 7.99 10.45 4.55
N ALA A 389 8.89 11.19 5.20
CA ALA A 389 10.32 11.07 4.95
C ALA A 389 10.80 9.72 5.48
N ILE A 390 11.59 9.01 4.68
CA ILE A 390 12.12 7.69 5.04
C ILE A 390 13.56 7.85 5.47
N SER A 391 13.85 7.42 6.70
CA SER A 391 15.20 7.34 7.23
C SER A 391 15.61 5.89 7.48
N PHE A 392 16.92 5.63 7.43
CA PHE A 392 17.47 4.36 7.87
C PHE A 392 17.81 4.46 9.35
N ILE A 393 17.32 3.53 10.16
CA ILE A 393 17.78 3.42 11.55
C ILE A 393 19.14 2.71 11.54
N PRO A 394 20.26 3.38 11.89
CA PRO A 394 21.57 2.73 11.92
C PRO A 394 21.58 1.61 12.97
N LYS A 395 22.19 0.46 12.63
CA LYS A 395 22.30 -0.67 13.58
C LYS A 395 22.95 -0.27 14.92
N SER A 396 23.87 0.68 14.87
CA SER A 396 24.64 1.20 16.02
C SER A 396 23.90 2.12 16.99
N ARG A 397 22.63 2.45 16.73
CA ARG A 397 21.81 3.31 17.61
C ARG A 397 20.93 2.47 18.54
N GLY A 398 21.54 1.66 19.41
CA GLY A 398 20.85 0.90 20.48
C GLY A 398 19.81 -0.13 20.04
N PHE A 399 19.55 -0.26 18.72
CA PHE A 399 18.62 -1.21 18.15
C PHE A 399 19.28 -2.54 17.79
N PHE A 400 20.60 -2.75 17.83
CA PHE A 400 21.16 -4.06 17.42
C PHE A 400 22.43 -4.50 18.18
N ASP A 401 22.98 -3.67 19.08
CA ASP A 401 24.37 -3.82 19.55
C ASP A 401 24.57 -4.04 21.06
N GLU A 402 23.54 -3.87 21.91
CA GLU A 402 23.69 -4.29 23.30
C GLU A 402 23.33 -5.77 23.40
N GLU A 403 24.31 -6.61 23.75
CA GLU A 403 24.11 -8.00 24.17
C GLU A 403 23.30 -7.99 25.48
N GLU A 404 22.01 -7.67 25.39
CA GLU A 404 21.09 -7.96 26.47
C GLU A 404 20.99 -9.48 26.58
N PRO A 405 21.33 -10.09 27.73
CA PRO A 405 21.13 -11.52 27.92
C PRO A 405 19.65 -11.83 27.70
N GLU A 406 19.37 -12.82 26.85
CA GLU A 406 18.00 -13.30 26.64
C GLU A 406 17.45 -13.79 27.99
N MET A 407 16.42 -13.12 28.49
CA MET A 407 15.75 -13.47 29.75
C MET A 407 14.40 -14.13 29.45
N ASP A 408 14.03 -15.10 30.28
CA ASP A 408 12.67 -15.64 30.28
C ASP A 408 11.72 -14.63 30.96
N PHE A 409 10.49 -14.55 30.45
CA PHE A 409 9.52 -13.56 30.93
C PHE A 409 9.24 -13.72 32.43
N GLU A 410 9.17 -14.96 32.90
CA GLU A 410 8.96 -15.33 34.30
C GLU A 410 10.11 -14.93 35.23
N GLU A 411 11.31 -14.67 34.69
CA GLU A 411 12.50 -14.28 35.45
C GLU A 411 12.62 -12.75 35.61
N LEU A 412 11.81 -11.98 34.88
CA LEU A 412 11.76 -10.52 34.97
C LEU A 412 11.07 -10.07 36.27
N ASP A 413 11.44 -8.88 36.76
CA ASP A 413 10.73 -8.27 37.89
C ASP A 413 9.28 -7.91 37.52
N GLU A 414 8.41 -7.82 38.53
CA GLU A 414 6.97 -7.58 38.34
C GLU A 414 6.67 -6.28 37.58
N ALA A 415 7.46 -5.22 37.79
CA ALA A 415 7.23 -3.93 37.12
C ALA A 415 7.55 -4.05 35.63
N THR A 416 8.65 -4.71 35.28
CA THR A 416 9.03 -4.99 33.89
C THR A 416 8.00 -5.90 33.20
N GLN A 417 7.54 -6.97 33.88
CA GLN A 417 6.49 -7.84 33.35
C GLN A 417 5.19 -7.06 33.07
N GLN A 418 4.77 -6.19 33.99
CA GLN A 418 3.57 -5.35 33.81
C GLN A 418 3.73 -4.36 32.65
N ALA A 419 4.90 -3.73 32.51
CA ALA A 419 5.18 -2.83 31.40
C ALA A 419 5.11 -3.54 30.04
N ILE A 420 5.71 -4.74 29.92
CA ILE A 420 5.65 -5.56 28.71
C ILE A 420 4.20 -5.93 28.38
N MET A 421 3.41 -6.37 29.37
CA MET A 421 2.01 -6.73 29.17
C MET A 421 1.15 -5.53 28.76
N GLN A 422 1.48 -4.33 29.25
CA GLN A 422 0.83 -3.09 28.85
C GLN A 422 1.16 -2.72 27.40
N GLU A 423 2.42 -2.81 26.97
CA GLU A 423 2.81 -2.59 25.56
C GLU A 423 2.11 -3.59 24.62
N MET A 424 2.01 -4.86 25.01
CA MET A 424 1.28 -5.88 24.25
C MET A 424 -0.20 -5.53 24.08
N LYS A 425 -0.83 -5.02 25.14
CA LYS A 425 -2.24 -4.59 25.10
C LYS A 425 -2.44 -3.38 24.19
N GLU A 426 -1.54 -2.41 24.24
CA GLU A 426 -1.58 -1.23 23.35
C GLU A 426 -1.35 -1.63 21.89
N ALA A 427 -0.44 -2.56 21.63
CA ALA A 427 -0.24 -3.13 20.30
C ALA A 427 -1.49 -3.84 19.78
N GLN A 428 -2.17 -4.61 20.63
CA GLN A 428 -3.45 -5.22 20.27
C GLN A 428 -4.51 -4.18 19.90
N GLN A 429 -4.62 -3.09 20.67
CA GLN A 429 -5.54 -1.99 20.37
C GLN A 429 -5.21 -1.29 19.04
N SER A 430 -3.92 -1.12 18.74
CA SER A 430 -3.46 -0.57 17.46
C SER A 430 -3.80 -1.49 16.28
N VAL A 431 -3.62 -2.80 16.42
CA VAL A 431 -4.04 -3.78 15.40
C VAL A 431 -5.56 -3.73 15.16
N GLU A 432 -6.36 -3.70 16.22
CA GLU A 432 -7.82 -3.62 16.13
C GLU A 432 -8.29 -2.32 15.45
N ALA A 433 -7.69 -1.18 15.80
CA ALA A 433 -7.99 0.10 15.17
C ALA A 433 -7.61 0.11 13.67
N SER A 434 -6.43 -0.42 13.33
CA SER A 434 -5.91 -0.45 11.96
C SER A 434 -6.78 -1.26 10.98
N THR A 435 -7.62 -2.15 11.50
CA THR A 435 -8.50 -3.03 10.72
C THR A 435 -9.98 -2.65 10.82
N GLN A 436 -10.32 -1.60 11.57
CA GLN A 436 -11.70 -1.18 11.80
C GLN A 436 -12.44 -0.85 10.48
N PHE A 437 -11.74 -0.28 9.49
CA PHE A 437 -12.32 0.02 8.17
C PHE A 437 -12.88 -1.22 7.45
N LEU A 438 -12.36 -2.42 7.76
CA LEU A 438 -12.85 -3.68 7.20
C LEU A 438 -14.26 -4.02 7.68
N ASN A 439 -14.80 -3.36 8.69
CA ASN A 439 -16.12 -3.61 9.24
C ASN A 439 -17.01 -2.36 9.29
N THR A 440 -16.42 -1.16 9.13
CA THR A 440 -17.15 0.11 9.16
C THR A 440 -17.67 0.51 7.77
N PRO A 441 -18.95 0.89 7.64
CA PRO A 441 -19.48 1.50 6.42
C PRO A 441 -18.72 2.78 6.02
N PRO A 442 -18.50 3.02 4.70
CA PRO A 442 -17.71 4.17 4.23
C PRO A 442 -18.22 5.55 4.67
N GLU A 443 -19.52 5.69 4.95
CA GLU A 443 -20.14 6.93 5.44
C GLU A 443 -19.83 7.21 6.92
N LEU A 444 -19.50 6.19 7.71
CA LEU A 444 -19.16 6.32 9.13
C LEU A 444 -17.66 6.50 9.37
N LEU A 445 -16.86 6.44 8.30
CA LEU A 445 -15.43 6.76 8.32
C LEU A 445 -15.17 8.28 8.18
N GLU A 446 -16.23 9.09 8.18
CA GLU A 446 -16.11 10.56 8.24
C GLU A 446 -15.54 10.97 9.62
N ASP A 447 -14.61 11.93 9.63
CA ASP A 447 -13.81 12.40 10.78
C ASP A 447 -12.56 11.61 11.21
N ALA A 448 -12.19 10.49 10.57
CA ALA A 448 -10.90 9.83 10.87
C ALA A 448 -9.65 10.60 10.36
N ASN A 449 -9.83 11.66 9.56
CA ASN A 449 -8.76 12.54 9.08
C ASN A 449 -9.34 13.90 8.67
N SER A 450 -9.93 14.64 9.63
CA SER A 450 -10.34 16.02 9.37
C SER A 450 -9.14 16.82 8.81
N ARG A 451 -9.24 17.20 7.53
CA ARG A 451 -8.50 18.28 6.82
C ARG A 451 -7.31 18.87 7.57
N GLY A 452 -6.26 18.08 7.75
CA GLY A 452 -5.04 18.46 8.44
C GLY A 452 -3.97 17.43 8.10
N PHE A 453 -2.88 17.89 7.51
CA PHE A 453 -1.68 17.10 7.34
C PHE A 453 -1.24 16.53 8.70
N PHE A 454 -1.10 15.20 8.79
CA PHE A 454 -0.31 14.48 9.79
C PHE A 454 -0.56 14.78 11.27
N ASP A 455 -1.74 14.46 11.81
CA ASP A 455 -1.93 14.41 13.27
C ASP A 455 -2.46 13.03 13.67
N ILE A 456 -1.55 12.14 14.05
CA ILE A 456 -1.76 10.71 14.25
C ILE A 456 -1.45 10.38 15.72
N LYS A 457 -2.41 9.79 16.45
CA LYS A 457 -2.11 9.14 17.74
C LYS A 457 -1.37 7.82 17.49
N PRO A 458 -0.53 7.32 18.41
CA PRO A 458 0.27 6.09 18.21
C PRO A 458 -0.50 4.83 17.78
N VAL A 459 -1.82 4.82 17.98
CA VAL A 459 -2.73 3.72 17.65
C VAL A 459 -2.93 3.58 16.12
N ASP A 460 -2.87 4.69 15.38
CA ASP A 460 -3.14 4.71 13.93
C ASP A 460 -1.89 4.39 13.11
N ASP A 461 -0.68 4.55 13.65
CA ASP A 461 0.57 4.39 12.88
C ASP A 461 0.75 2.99 12.28
N HIS A 462 0.03 1.99 12.77
CA HIS A 462 0.07 0.62 12.28
C HIS A 462 -0.81 0.37 11.04
N SER A 463 -1.59 1.33 10.54
CA SER A 463 -2.53 1.05 9.45
C SER A 463 -1.90 1.02 8.06
N MET A 464 -2.31 0.03 7.24
CA MET A 464 -1.78 -0.14 5.88
C MET A 464 -2.08 1.02 4.93
N ASP A 465 -3.18 1.73 5.14
CA ASP A 465 -3.57 2.88 4.34
C ASP A 465 -2.64 4.09 4.56
N LEU A 466 -2.03 4.21 5.74
CA LEU A 466 -0.97 5.19 6.01
C LEU A 466 0.33 4.80 5.33
N TYR A 467 0.79 3.54 5.49
CA TYR A 467 1.99 3.05 4.78
C TYR A 467 1.89 3.29 3.27
N LEU A 468 0.75 2.93 2.67
CA LEU A 468 0.49 3.13 1.24
C LEU A 468 0.59 4.60 0.83
N PHE A 469 -0.01 5.50 1.59
CA PHE A 469 0.00 6.91 1.26
C PHE A 469 1.36 7.56 1.46
N LYS A 470 2.04 7.25 2.58
CA LYS A 470 3.38 7.75 2.86
C LYS A 470 4.38 7.28 1.79
N LEU A 471 4.28 6.02 1.33
CA LEU A 471 5.06 5.54 0.19
C LEU A 471 4.78 6.33 -1.09
N GLY A 472 3.50 6.61 -1.39
CA GLY A 472 3.13 7.46 -2.52
C GLY A 472 3.71 8.87 -2.44
N CYS A 473 3.63 9.51 -1.27
CA CYS A 473 4.22 10.83 -1.03
C CYS A 473 5.75 10.80 -1.17
N ALA A 474 6.42 9.80 -0.59
CA ALA A 474 7.87 9.63 -0.70
C ALA A 474 8.33 9.47 -2.16
N ILE A 475 7.56 8.77 -3.01
CA ILE A 475 7.85 8.67 -4.45
C ILE A 475 7.75 10.04 -5.13
N ILE A 476 6.68 10.82 -4.83
CA ILE A 476 6.47 12.13 -5.44
C ILE A 476 7.56 13.11 -5.01
N ASP A 477 7.92 13.12 -3.73
CA ASP A 477 8.96 14.00 -3.21
C ASP A 477 10.34 13.65 -3.75
N GLY A 478 10.69 12.35 -3.83
CA GLY A 478 11.93 11.91 -4.46
C GLY A 478 12.00 12.29 -5.94
N GLU A 479 10.88 12.25 -6.67
CA GLU A 479 10.83 12.75 -8.04
C GLU A 479 11.04 14.27 -8.10
N TRP A 480 10.50 15.05 -7.17
CA TRP A 480 10.76 16.49 -7.10
C TRP A 480 12.21 16.81 -6.80
N GLU A 481 12.81 16.13 -5.82
CA GLU A 481 14.23 16.27 -5.49
C GLU A 481 15.11 15.99 -6.70
N ARG A 482 14.82 14.93 -7.45
CA ARG A 482 15.50 14.60 -8.71
C ARG A 482 15.30 15.68 -9.77
N ILE A 483 14.07 16.14 -9.98
CA ILE A 483 13.74 17.21 -10.95
C ILE A 483 14.49 18.50 -10.62
N GLU A 484 14.64 18.82 -9.33
CA GLU A 484 15.33 20.01 -8.85
C GLU A 484 16.86 19.86 -8.76
N GLY A 485 17.40 18.66 -9.01
CA GLY A 485 18.84 18.39 -8.98
C GLY A 485 19.43 18.34 -7.56
N ARG A 486 18.62 17.95 -6.57
CA ARG A 486 19.04 17.82 -5.17
C ARG A 486 19.60 16.43 -4.83
N VAL A 487 19.42 15.45 -5.72
CA VAL A 487 19.82 14.04 -5.56
C VAL A 487 20.43 13.52 -6.86
#